data_AF-A0A074SG12-F1
#
_entry.id   AF-A0A074SG12-F1
#
_cell.length_a   1.000
_cell.length_b   1.000
_cell.length_c   1.000
_cell.angle_alpha   90.00
_cell.angle_beta   90.00
_cell.angle_gamma   90.00
#
_symmetry.space_group_name_H-M   'P 1'
#
loop_
_entity.id
_entity.type
_entity.pdbx_description
1 polymer ?
#
loop_
_entity_poly.entity_id
_entity_poly.type
_entity_poly.pdbx_seq_one_letter_code
_entity_poly.pdbx_strand_id
1 'polypeptide(L)'
;MDVVWVRITSDDGFSFLLDKRAVECSVTLRDMVDDSLGFTEAQSKTISLAYRAAVVEKVVEYLNFRFLYKDTTKPQDIPDFSKRIPPEIVLEV
;
A
#
# COMPACT_ATOMS: atom_id res chain seq x y z
N MET A 1 8.00 17.98 8.77
CA MET A 1 7.44 17.68 7.43
C MET A 1 6.06 17.15 7.64
N ASP A 2 5.08 17.71 6.95
CA ASP A 2 3.69 17.27 7.05
C ASP A 2 3.50 15.93 6.32
N VAL A 3 2.67 15.07 6.90
CA VAL A 3 2.30 13.78 6.29
C VAL A 3 1.32 14.04 5.16
N VAL A 4 1.66 13.59 3.95
CA VAL A 4 0.75 13.59 2.81
C VAL A 4 0.00 12.27 2.81
N TRP A 5 -1.32 12.32 2.89
CA TRP A 5 -2.17 11.14 2.90
C TRP A 5 -2.64 10.77 1.50
N VAL A 6 -2.64 9.46 1.22
CA VAL A 6 -3.21 8.84 0.02
C VAL A 6 -4.33 7.90 0.45
N ARG A 7 -5.46 7.97 -0.24
CA ARG A 7 -6.59 7.05 -0.05
C ARG A 7 -6.46 5.87 -1.00
N ILE A 8 -6.64 4.65 -0.50
CA ILE A 8 -6.75 3.44 -1.30
C ILE A 8 -8.14 2.84 -1.07
N THR A 9 -8.89 2.57 -2.14
CA THR A 9 -10.26 2.01 -2.06
C THR A 9 -10.31 0.58 -2.57
N SER A 10 -11.19 -0.23 -1.98
CA SER A 10 -11.51 -1.60 -2.41
C SER A 10 -12.83 -1.66 -3.18
N ASP A 11 -13.06 -2.74 -3.92
CA ASP A 11 -14.28 -2.95 -4.72
C ASP A 11 -15.54 -3.16 -3.87
N ASP A 12 -15.38 -3.63 -2.63
CA ASP A 12 -16.46 -3.80 -1.65
C ASP A 12 -16.68 -2.54 -0.78
N GLY A 13 -16.12 -1.40 -1.19
CA GLY A 13 -16.49 -0.07 -0.68
C GLY A 13 -15.73 0.40 0.56
N PHE A 14 -14.63 -0.27 0.93
CA PHE A 14 -13.78 0.16 2.04
C PHE A 14 -12.71 1.16 1.57
N SER A 15 -12.22 1.98 2.50
CA SER A 15 -11.19 2.97 2.26
C SER A 15 -10.09 2.87 3.31
N PHE A 16 -8.85 2.93 2.86
CA PHE A 16 -7.65 2.90 3.68
C PHE A 16 -6.86 4.20 3.47
N LEU A 17 -6.34 4.80 4.53
CA LEU A 17 -5.50 6.00 4.46
C LEU A 17 -4.06 5.66 4.81
N LEU A 18 -3.14 6.00 3.91
CA LEU A 18 -1.72 5.70 4.04
C LEU A 18 -0.87 6.94 3.86
N ASP A 19 0.26 6.97 4.54
CA ASP A 19 1.32 7.93 4.27
C ASP A 19 1.83 7.72 2.84
N LYS A 20 1.87 8.79 2.04
CA LYS A 20 2.36 8.76 0.65
C LYS A 20 3.72 8.07 0.55
N ARG A 21 4.61 8.26 1.53
CA ARG A 21 5.95 7.65 1.53
C ARG A 21 5.92 6.13 1.61
N ALA A 22 4.89 5.55 2.25
CA ALA A 22 4.70 4.11 2.28
C ALA A 22 4.11 3.61 0.96
N VAL A 23 3.18 4.36 0.35
CA VAL A 23 2.63 4.05 -0.99
C VAL A 23 3.73 4.05 -2.05
N GLU A 24 4.64 5.02 -1.99
CA GLU A 24 5.76 5.18 -2.93
C GLU A 24 6.79 4.04 -2.87
N CYS A 25 6.71 3.16 -1.86
CA CYS A 25 7.54 1.95 -1.80
C CYS A 25 7.15 0.91 -2.87
N SER A 26 5.95 1.03 -3.46
CA SER A 26 5.53 0.30 -4.65
C SER A 26 5.71 1.18 -5.88
N VAL A 27 6.43 0.67 -6.89
CA VAL A 27 6.66 1.40 -8.16
C VAL A 27 5.33 1.70 -8.84
N THR A 28 4.46 0.71 -8.98
CA THR A 28 3.17 0.87 -9.64
C THR A 28 2.29 1.91 -8.94
N LEU A 29 2.20 1.84 -7.60
CA LEU A 29 1.34 2.77 -6.86
C LEU A 29 1.94 4.18 -6.79
N ARG A 30 3.28 4.30 -6.76
CA ARG A 30 3.98 5.58 -6.86
C ARG A 30 3.60 6.28 -8.15
N ASP A 31 3.67 5.59 -9.28
CA ASP A 31 3.42 6.19 -10.59
C ASP A 31 1.96 6.63 -10.73
N MET A 32 1.00 5.98 -10.04
CA MET A 32 -0.41 6.39 -9.99
C MET A 32 -0.67 7.68 -9.15
N VAL A 33 0.21 8.01 -8.20
CA VAL A 33 0.08 9.20 -7.32
C VAL A 33 1.12 10.29 -7.64
N ASP A 34 1.82 10.14 -8.75
CA ASP A 34 2.80 11.10 -9.22
C ASP A 34 2.10 12.22 -10.01
N ASP A 35 2.06 13.40 -9.38
CA ASP A 35 1.46 14.62 -9.93
C ASP A 35 2.17 15.07 -11.23
N SER A 36 3.40 14.62 -11.47
CA SER A 36 4.17 14.97 -12.68
C SER A 36 3.78 14.15 -13.92
N LEU A 37 3.13 12.99 -13.73
CA LEU A 37 2.72 12.11 -14.83
C LEU A 37 1.33 12.45 -15.39
N GLY A 38 0.60 13.38 -14.77
CA GLY A 38 -0.64 13.93 -15.31
C GLY A 38 -1.87 13.02 -15.23
N PHE A 39 -1.81 11.94 -14.44
CA PHE A 39 -2.97 11.05 -14.20
C PHE A 39 -4.00 11.71 -13.26
N THR A 40 -5.30 11.49 -13.54
CA THR A 40 -6.40 12.03 -12.72
C THR A 40 -6.34 11.53 -11.27
N GLU A 41 -5.81 10.33 -11.02
CA GLU A 41 -5.65 9.78 -9.67
C GLU A 41 -4.68 10.60 -8.81
N ALA A 42 -3.61 11.16 -9.40
CA ALA A 42 -2.61 11.96 -8.68
C ALA A 42 -3.23 13.23 -8.06
N GLN A 43 -4.08 13.92 -8.82
CA GLN A 43 -4.82 15.09 -8.33
C GLN A 43 -5.80 14.74 -7.21
N SER A 44 -6.43 13.57 -7.29
CA SER A 44 -7.40 13.10 -6.28
C SER A 44 -6.77 12.44 -5.05
N LYS A 45 -5.46 12.13 -5.10
CA LYS A 45 -4.73 11.33 -4.10
C LYS A 45 -5.46 10.04 -3.71
N THR A 46 -6.18 9.45 -4.67
CA THR A 46 -7.02 8.28 -4.47
C THR A 46 -6.67 7.22 -5.50
N ILE A 47 -6.34 6.01 -5.03
CA ILE A 47 -6.11 4.82 -5.86
C ILE A 47 -7.25 3.85 -5.62
N SER A 48 -7.87 3.34 -6.68
CA SER A 48 -8.86 2.27 -6.58
C SER A 48 -8.24 0.93 -6.97
N LEU A 49 -8.36 -0.07 -6.11
CA LEU A 49 -7.92 -1.44 -6.36
C LEU A 49 -9.12 -2.35 -6.53
N ALA A 50 -9.14 -3.11 -7.63
CA ALA A 50 -10.22 -4.03 -8.00
C ALA A 50 -10.17 -5.35 -7.21
N TYR A 51 -10.14 -5.23 -5.88
CA TYR A 51 -10.01 -6.33 -4.93
C TYR A 51 -10.89 -6.09 -3.70
N ARG A 52 -11.22 -7.17 -2.98
CA ARG A 52 -11.94 -7.12 -1.70
C ARG A 52 -11.09 -6.44 -0.63
N ALA A 53 -11.74 -5.82 0.36
CA ALA A 53 -11.08 -5.13 1.46
C ALA A 53 -10.09 -6.02 2.21
N ALA A 54 -10.38 -7.31 2.37
CA ALA A 54 -9.47 -8.26 3.03
C ALA A 54 -8.11 -8.39 2.32
N VAL A 55 -8.09 -8.29 0.99
CA VAL A 55 -6.86 -8.32 0.18
C VAL A 55 -6.19 -6.97 0.24
N VAL A 56 -6.95 -5.89 0.02
CA VAL A 56 -6.43 -4.52 0.07
C VAL A 56 -5.81 -4.20 1.43
N GLU A 57 -6.39 -4.69 2.52
CA GLU A 57 -5.86 -4.58 3.88
C GLU A 57 -4.43 -5.14 3.97
N LYS A 58 -4.16 -6.29 3.35
CA LYS A 58 -2.80 -6.87 3.33
C LYS A 58 -1.84 -6.16 2.40
N VAL A 59 -2.34 -5.62 1.29
CA VAL A 59 -1.53 -4.73 0.43
C VAL A 59 -1.08 -3.50 1.24
N VAL A 60 -2.00 -2.83 1.94
CA VAL A 60 -1.65 -1.64 2.72
C VAL A 60 -0.80 -1.95 3.95
N GLU A 61 -1.02 -3.10 4.60
CA GLU A 61 -0.17 -3.59 5.68
C GLU A 61 1.26 -3.85 5.17
N TYR A 62 1.39 -4.46 3.99
CA TYR A 62 2.68 -4.74 3.37
C TYR A 62 3.43 -3.46 2.96
N LEU A 63 2.75 -2.45 2.44
CA LEU A 63 3.37 -1.17 2.10
C LEU A 63 3.97 -0.48 3.33
N ASN A 64 3.22 -0.47 4.45
CA ASN A 64 3.72 0.06 5.72
C ASN A 64 4.87 -0.78 6.27
N PHE A 65 4.77 -2.11 6.21
CA PHE A 65 5.84 -3.02 6.60
C PHE A 65 7.11 -2.76 5.80
N ARG A 66 7.00 -2.70 4.46
CA ARG A 66 8.13 -2.40 3.57
C ARG A 66 8.74 -1.05 3.90
N PHE A 67 7.92 -0.02 4.13
CA PHE A 67 8.41 1.30 4.51
C PHE A 67 9.14 1.31 5.86
N LEU A 68 8.63 0.58 6.85
CA LEU A 68 9.23 0.46 8.19
C LEU A 68 10.60 -0.22 8.14
N TYR A 69 10.75 -1.26 7.32
CA TYR A 69 11.96 -2.09 7.27
C TYR A 69 12.91 -1.77 6.11
N LYS A 70 12.58 -0.84 5.21
CA LYS A 70 13.38 -0.55 3.99
C LYS A 70 14.86 -0.23 4.25
N ASP A 71 15.17 0.37 5.40
CA ASP A 71 16.52 0.79 5.79
C ASP A 71 17.19 -0.20 6.77
N THR A 72 16.56 -1.36 7.02
CA THR A 72 17.08 -2.37 7.95
C THR A 72 18.21 -3.17 7.27
N THR A 73 19.41 -3.13 7.84
CA THR A 73 20.61 -3.79 7.30
C THR A 73 20.75 -5.25 7.74
N LYS A 74 20.02 -5.66 8.78
CA LYS A 74 20.07 -6.98 9.40
C LYS A 74 18.80 -7.76 9.06
N PRO A 75 18.84 -8.73 8.12
CA PRO A 75 17.64 -9.45 7.70
C PRO A 75 16.92 -10.19 8.83
N GLN A 76 17.64 -10.61 9.87
CA GLN A 76 17.06 -11.27 11.05
C GLN A 76 16.14 -10.36 11.89
N ASP A 77 16.27 -9.05 11.75
CA ASP A 77 15.43 -8.07 12.46
C ASP A 77 14.12 -7.79 11.69
N ILE A 78 13.98 -8.34 10.49
CA ILE A 78 12.80 -8.22 9.63
C ILE A 78 11.87 -9.41 9.91
N PRO A 79 10.66 -9.20 10.49
CA PRO A 79 9.71 -10.27 10.72
C PRO A 79 9.24 -10.92 9.41
N ASP A 80 8.91 -12.21 9.46
CA ASP A 80 8.29 -12.90 8.33
C ASP A 80 6.84 -12.41 8.13
N PHE A 81 6.63 -11.60 7.10
CA PHE A 81 5.32 -11.04 6.77
C PHE A 81 4.32 -12.10 6.32
N SER A 82 4.77 -13.23 5.75
CA SER A 82 3.87 -14.27 5.24
C SER A 82 2.97 -14.86 6.32
N LYS A 83 3.43 -14.87 7.57
CA LYS A 83 2.66 -15.30 8.76
C LYS A 83 1.47 -14.40 9.09
N ARG A 84 1.37 -13.23 8.46
CA ARG A 84 0.28 -12.25 8.64
C ARG A 84 -0.78 -12.35 7.55
N ILE A 85 -0.56 -13.19 6.52
CA ILE A 85 -1.51 -13.43 5.43
C ILE A 85 -2.41 -14.61 5.83
N PRO A 86 -3.72 -14.39 6.04
CA PRO A 86 -4.66 -15.48 6.30
C PRO A 86 -4.72 -16.46 5.11
N PRO A 87 -4.80 -17.78 5.36
CA PRO A 87 -4.90 -18.78 4.30
C PRO A 87 -6.07 -18.53 3.33
N GLU A 88 -7.14 -17.90 3.81
CA GLU A 88 -8.38 -17.66 3.07
C GLU A 88 -8.22 -16.65 1.92
N ILE A 89 -7.14 -15.85 1.90
CA ILE A 89 -6.88 -14.84 0.87
C ILE A 89 -5.57 -15.07 0.11
N VAL A 90 -4.84 -16.16 0.40
CA VAL A 90 -3.49 -16.40 -0.13
C VAL A 90 -3.43 -16.54 -1.65
N LEU A 91 -4.54 -16.92 -2.29
CA LEU A 91 -4.64 -17.06 -3.75
C LEU A 91 -5.02 -15.76 -4.46
N GLU A 92 -5.37 -14.71 -3.70
CA GLU A 92 -5.77 -13.39 -4.21
C GLU A 92 -4.67 -12.32 -4.03
N VAL A 93 -3.60 -12.64 -3.29
CA VAL A 93 -2.48 -11.74 -2.92
C VAL A 93 -1.26 -11.97 -3.81
#